data_AF-A0A7J9WNN8-F1
#
_entry.id   AF-A0A7J9WNN8-F1
#
_cell.length_a   1.000
_cell.length_b   1.000
_cell.length_c   1.000
_cell.angle_alpha   90.00
_cell.angle_beta   90.00
_cell.angle_gamma   90.00
#
_symmetry.space_group_name_H-M   'P 1'
#
loop_
_entity.id
_entity.type
_entity.pdbx_description
1 polymer ?
#
loop_
_entity_poly.entity_id
_entity_poly.type
_entity_poly.pdbx_seq_one_letter_code
_entity_poly.pdbx_strand_id
1 'polypeptide(L)' 'MQPDGDAQRDYKGEVDYFGVYCHERREVYLVPIDDVPGKAAMLRLAPPRNGQVKGIRWAQEYLLREVAPAYVA' A
#
# COMPACT_ATOMS: atom_id res chain seq x y z
N MET A 1 -22.56 -12.63 26.93
CA MET A 1 -21.37 -12.39 26.06
C MET A 1 -21.85 -11.48 24.94
N GLN A 2 -21.52 -10.19 25.03
CA GLN A 2 -21.67 -9.26 23.91
C GLN A 2 -20.62 -9.66 22.86
N PRO A 3 -20.87 -9.66 21.54
CA PRO A 3 -19.76 -9.79 20.60
C PRO A 3 -18.86 -8.56 20.79
N ASP A 4 -17.61 -8.80 21.18
CA ASP A 4 -16.57 -7.77 21.24
C ASP A 4 -16.52 -7.06 19.88
N GLY A 5 -16.82 -5.77 19.88
CA GLY A 5 -16.86 -4.95 18.68
C GLY A 5 -15.49 -4.89 18.01
N ASP A 6 -15.49 -5.22 16.71
CA ASP A 6 -14.41 -4.97 15.75
C ASP A 6 -13.01 -5.41 16.20
N ALA A 7 -12.81 -6.72 16.34
CA ALA A 7 -11.47 -7.28 16.35
C ALA A 7 -10.78 -6.92 15.02
N GLN A 8 -9.83 -5.99 15.08
CA GLN A 8 -9.08 -5.52 13.93
C GLN A 8 -8.39 -6.72 13.26
N ARG A 9 -8.84 -7.06 12.05
CA ARG A 9 -8.36 -8.21 11.31
C ARG A 9 -7.11 -7.84 10.50
N ASP A 10 -6.05 -8.63 10.66
CA ASP A 10 -4.93 -8.63 9.73
C ASP A 10 -5.11 -9.67 8.62
N TYR A 11 -4.33 -9.55 7.55
CA TYR A 11 -4.39 -10.44 6.37
C TYR A 11 -3.08 -11.21 6.17
N LYS A 12 -2.24 -11.35 7.21
CA LYS A 12 -0.94 -12.01 7.07
C LYS A 12 -1.12 -13.49 6.74
N GLY A 13 -0.44 -13.93 5.67
CA GLY A 13 -0.54 -15.31 5.19
C GLY A 13 -1.81 -15.61 4.38
N GLU A 14 -2.71 -14.64 4.22
CA GLU A 14 -3.90 -14.78 3.37
C GLU A 14 -3.71 -14.14 1.99
N VAL A 15 -2.92 -13.07 1.91
CA VAL A 15 -2.63 -12.33 0.67
C VAL A 15 -1.16 -11.96 0.60
N ASP A 16 -0.64 -11.84 -0.63
CA ASP A 16 0.72 -11.33 -0.88
C ASP A 16 0.74 -9.81 -1.01
N TYR A 17 -0.32 -9.22 -1.60
CA TYR A 17 -0.40 -7.79 -1.92
C TYR A 17 -1.79 -7.20 -1.71
N PHE A 18 -1.83 -5.89 -1.43
CA PHE A 18 -3.01 -5.05 -1.56
C PHE A 18 -2.94 -4.22 -2.85
N GLY A 19 -4.00 -4.26 -3.65
CA GLY A 19 -4.21 -3.33 -4.76
C GLY A 19 -4.99 -2.11 -4.28
N VAL A 20 -4.43 -0.91 -4.45
CA VAL A 20 -5.04 0.35 -4.02
C VAL A 20 -5.27 1.24 -5.24
N TYR A 21 -6.52 1.53 -5.59
CA TYR A 21 -6.86 2.45 -6.67
C TYR A 21 -7.08 3.87 -6.15
N CYS A 22 -6.40 4.84 -6.74
CA CYS A 22 -6.62 6.27 -6.49
C CYS A 22 -7.31 6.91 -7.70
N HIS A 23 -8.61 7.22 -7.56
CA HIS A 23 -9.41 7.78 -8.63
C HIS A 23 -8.86 9.12 -9.15
N GLU A 24 -8.43 10.02 -8.25
CA GLU A 24 -7.93 11.35 -8.59
C GLU A 24 -6.72 11.31 -9.53
N ARG A 25 -5.84 10.32 -9.36
CA ARG A 25 -4.66 10.13 -10.21
C ARG A 25 -4.85 9.10 -11.32
N ARG A 26 -5.93 8.31 -11.26
CA ARG A 26 -6.18 7.14 -12.12
C ARG A 26 -5.03 6.14 -12.08
N GLU A 27 -4.43 5.99 -10.90
CA GLU A 27 -3.29 5.12 -10.65
C GLU A 27 -3.69 3.96 -9.74
N VAL A 28 -3.06 2.81 -9.96
CA VAL A 28 -3.16 1.64 -9.07
C VAL A 28 -1.80 1.45 -8.41
N TYR A 29 -1.81 1.18 -7.11
CA TYR A 29 -0.61 0.88 -6.34
C TYR A 29 -0.69 -0.56 -5.81
N LEU A 30 0.40 -1.30 -5.91
CA LEU A 30 0.51 -2.67 -5.43
C LEU A 30 1.44 -2.69 -4.21
N VAL A 31 0.87 -2.92 -3.03
CA VAL A 31 1.57 -2.84 -1.74
C VAL A 31 1.78 -4.24 -1.16
N PRO A 32 3.01 -4.71 -0.92
CA PRO A 32 3.26 -6.00 -0.27
C PRO A 32 2.67 -6.03 1.14
N ILE A 33 2.15 -7.19 1.57
CA ILE A 33 1.65 -7.39 2.94
C ILE A 33 2.73 -7.10 4.00
N ASP A 34 4.00 -7.33 3.69
CA ASP A 34 5.13 -7.09 4.59
C ASP A 34 5.35 -5.61 4.92
N ASP A 35 4.93 -4.71 4.02
CA ASP A 35 5.01 -3.25 4.21
C ASP A 35 3.78 -2.67 4.94
N VAL A 36 2.77 -3.51 5.16
CA VAL A 36 1.50 -3.16 5.82
C VAL A 36 1.54 -3.66 7.28
N PRO A 37 1.50 -2.75 8.28
CA PRO A 37 1.34 -3.19 9.67
C PRO A 37 -0.05 -3.81 9.84
N GLY A 38 -0.23 -4.71 10.82
CA GLY A 38 -1.47 -5.49 11.01
C GLY A 38 -2.74 -4.69 11.38
N LYS A 39 -2.74 -3.38 11.17
CA LYS A 39 -3.84 -2.46 11.48
C LYS A 39 -4.28 -1.66 10.26
N ALA A 40 -3.41 -0.77 9.78
CA ALA A 40 -3.67 0.09 8.63
C ALA A 40 -2.36 0.63 8.05
N ALA A 41 -2.31 0.80 6.72
CA ALA A 41 -1.25 1.50 6.03
C ALA A 41 -1.81 2.69 5.27
N MET A 42 -0.96 3.71 5.05
CA MET A 42 -1.27 4.85 4.21
C MET A 42 -0.11 5.06 3.25
N LEU A 43 -0.43 5.33 1.99
CA LEU A 43 0.54 5.75 0.97
C LEU A 43 0.51 7.27 0.88
N ARG A 44 1.68 7.88 0.74
CA ARG A 44 1.79 9.33 0.60
C ARG A 44 2.00 9.72 -0.84
N LEU A 45 1.06 10.53 -1.33
CA LEU A 45 0.99 11.06 -2.68
C LEU A 45 1.79 12.36 -2.87
N ALA A 46 2.10 13.07 -1.78
CA ALA A 46 2.81 14.34 -1.77
C ALA A 46 3.62 14.53 -0.47
N PRO A 47 4.64 15.41 -0.45
CA PRO A 47 5.44 15.66 0.74
C PRO A 47 4.62 16.13 1.97
N PRO A 48 5.02 15.76 3.19
CA PRO A 48 4.39 16.21 4.42
C PRO A 48 4.72 17.67 4.73
N ARG A 49 3.76 18.40 5.30
CA ARG A 49 3.94 19.82 5.65
C ARG A 49 4.99 20.04 6.75
N ASN A 50 5.19 19.08 7.64
CA ASN A 50 6.14 19.15 8.75
C ASN A 50 7.53 18.58 8.40
N GLY A 51 7.78 18.21 7.14
CA GLY A 51 9.08 17.65 6.72
C GLY A 51 9.40 16.23 7.23
N GLN A 52 8.43 15.53 7.85
CA GLN A 52 8.67 14.18 8.37
C GLN A 52 8.82 13.15 7.25
N VAL A 53 10.05 12.82 6.85
CA VAL A 53 10.30 11.87 5.76
C VAL A 53 10.47 10.41 6.19
N LYS A 54 10.81 10.16 7.46
CA LYS A 54 11.12 8.81 7.95
C LYS A 54 9.85 7.96 8.08
N GLY A 55 9.88 6.75 7.51
CA GLY A 55 8.79 5.78 7.59
C GLY A 55 7.60 6.11 6.68
N ILE A 56 7.75 7.05 5.75
CA ILE A 56 6.75 7.26 4.70
C ILE A 56 6.83 6.12 3.69
N ARG A 57 5.67 5.53 3.39
CA ARG A 57 5.45 4.71 2.19
C ARG A 57 5.10 5.66 1.04
N TRP A 58 6.04 5.93 0.15
CA TRP A 58 5.76 6.82 -0.97
C TRP A 58 4.97 6.08 -2.04
N ALA A 59 3.82 6.63 -2.45
CA ALA A 59 2.95 5.95 -3.41
C ALA A 59 3.69 5.57 -4.71
N GLN A 60 4.65 6.40 -5.13
CA GLN A 60 5.46 6.17 -6.32
C GLN A 60 6.27 4.86 -6.28
N GLU A 61 6.68 4.41 -5.10
CA GLU A 61 7.44 3.16 -4.92
C GLU A 61 6.58 1.93 -5.18
N TYR A 62 5.26 2.07 -5.04
CA TYR A 62 4.28 0.99 -5.20
C TYR A 62 3.48 1.11 -6.50
N LEU A 63 3.78 2.09 -7.37
CA LEU A 63 3.00 2.34 -8.58
C LEU A 63 3.02 1.13 -9.51
N LEU A 64 1.84 0.56 -9.75
CA LEU A 64 1.65 -0.49 -10.73
C LEU A 64 1.79 0.11 -12.12
N ARG A 65 2.89 -0.21 -12.79
CA ARG A 65 3.18 0.22 -14.15
C ARG A 65 3.35 -0.99 -15.04
N GLU A 66 2.92 -0.83 -16.29
CA GLU A 66 3.32 -1.75 -17.34
C GLU A 66 4.85 -1.63 -17.51
N VAL A 67 5.52 -2.77 -17.54
CA VAL A 67 6.93 -2.84 -17.87
C VAL A 67 7.01 -3.40 -19.28
N ALA A 68 7.64 -2.67 -20.20
CA ALA A 68 7.92 -3.21 -21.52
C ALA A 68 8.67 -4.55 -21.32
N PRO A 69 8.32 -5.61 -22.07
CA PRO A 69 8.99 -6.88 -21.93
C PRO A 69 10.50 -6.66 -22.09
N ALA A 70 11.27 -7.13 -21.12
CA ALA A 70 12.71 -7.12 -21.25
C ALA A 70 13.05 -8.01 -22.44
N TYR A 71 13.45 -7.41 -23.56
CA TYR A 71 13.94 -8.16 -24.70
C TYR A 71 15.23 -8.85 -24.26
N VAL A 72 15.16 -10.16 -24.07
CA VAL A 72 16.34 -11.00 -23.90
C VAL A 72 16.96 -11.16 -25.28
N ALA A 73 18.10 -10.48 -25.48
CA ALA A 73 18.98 -10.65 -26.63
C ALA A 73 19.77 -11.95 -26.53
#